data_AF-A0A3C0ISL4-F1
#
_entry.id   AF-A0A3C0ISL4-F1
#
_cell.length_a   1.000
_cell.length_b   1.000
_cell.length_c   1.000
_cell.angle_alpha   90.00
_cell.angle_beta   90.00
_cell.angle_gamma   90.00
#
_symmetry.space_group_name_H-M   'P 1'
#
loop_
_entity.id
_entity.type
_entity.pdbx_description
1 polymer ?
#
loop_
_entity_poly.entity_id
_entity_poly.type
_entity_poly.pdbx_seq_one_letter_code
_entity_poly.pdbx_strand_id
1 'polypeptide(L)'
;MKYKLLSLCIAAGVLSLTSCDKKLDVEPQQNIDATTAFQNDQDVNSAMVGCYSLLGTGQLYGTNLFLLADLLASNNAAGSTSVDRYLTWQGTFQGQRQVYSKTMTRDNSEASRVWIQAYRAINNA
;
A
#
# COMPACT_ATOMS: atom_id res chain seq x y z
N MET A 1 -55.90 4.45 -42.83
CA MET A 1 -54.64 5.14 -42.44
C MET A 1 -54.55 5.39 -40.93
N LYS A 2 -55.64 5.80 -40.26
CA LYS A 2 -55.70 6.03 -38.80
C LYS A 2 -55.21 4.86 -37.94
N TYR A 3 -55.55 3.62 -38.30
CA TYR A 3 -55.15 2.41 -37.56
C TYR A 3 -53.65 2.07 -37.70
N LYS A 4 -53.04 2.45 -38.84
CA LYS A 4 -51.59 2.30 -39.06
C LYS A 4 -50.78 3.33 -38.26
N LEU A 5 -51.30 4.56 -38.14
CA LEU A 5 -50.70 5.61 -37.30
C LEU A 5 -50.80 5.26 -35.81
N LEU A 6 -51.96 4.75 -35.37
CA LEU A 6 -52.18 4.31 -33.99
C LEU A 6 -51.24 3.16 -33.61
N SER A 7 -51.07 2.18 -34.50
CA SER A 7 -50.16 1.05 -34.29
C SER A 7 -48.68 1.49 -34.19
N LEU A 8 -48.27 2.48 -34.99
CA LEU A 8 -46.92 3.05 -34.94
C LEU A 8 -46.64 3.78 -33.61
N CYS A 9 -47.61 4.55 -33.10
CA CYS A 9 -47.49 5.24 -31.81
C CYS A 9 -47.43 4.26 -30.64
N ILE A 10 -48.19 3.16 -30.69
CA ILE A 10 -48.15 2.11 -29.67
C ILE A 10 -46.78 1.40 -29.67
N ALA A 11 -46.23 1.09 -30.85
CA ALA A 11 -44.91 0.49 -30.96
C ALA A 11 -43.79 1.39 -30.40
N ALA A 12 -43.84 2.70 -30.68
CA ALA A 12 -42.89 3.68 -30.14
C ALA A 12 -43.02 3.86 -28.61
N GLY A 13 -44.24 3.76 -28.07
CA GLY A 13 -44.50 3.78 -26.62
C GLY A 13 -43.93 2.56 -25.90
N VAL A 14 -44.00 1.37 -26.50
CA VAL A 14 -43.42 0.15 -25.91
C VAL A 14 -41.89 0.18 -25.91
N LEU A 15 -41.26 0.76 -26.95
CA LEU A 15 -39.80 0.92 -27.05
C LEU A 15 -39.22 1.98 -26.09
N SER A 16 -40.05 2.93 -25.62
CA SER A 16 -39.61 3.95 -24.66
C SER A 16 -39.68 3.48 -23.20
N LEU A 17 -40.34 2.35 -22.93
CA LEU A 17 -40.37 1.71 -21.61
C LEU A 17 -39.16 0.79 -21.36
N THR A 18 -38.38 0.45 -22.40
CA THR A 18 -37.14 -0.32 -22.27
C THR A 18 -35.96 0.62 -22.04
N SER A 19 -35.74 0.99 -20.78
CA SER A 19 -34.54 1.70 -20.34
C SER A 19 -33.31 0.78 -20.39
N CYS A 20 -32.19 1.24 -20.96
CA CYS A 20 -30.92 0.49 -20.97
C CYS A 20 -30.16 0.67 -19.64
N ASP A 21 -30.74 0.26 -18.51
CA ASP A 21 -30.15 0.49 -17.17
C ASP A 21 -28.81 -0.23 -16.97
N LYS A 22 -28.64 -1.41 -17.58
CA LYS A 22 -27.42 -2.24 -17.45
C LYS A 22 -26.14 -1.57 -17.94
N LYS A 23 -26.23 -0.50 -18.74
CA LYS A 23 -25.06 0.23 -19.22
C LYS A 23 -24.49 1.20 -18.18
N LEU A 24 -25.27 1.50 -17.14
CA LEU A 24 -24.86 2.36 -16.03
C LEU A 24 -24.25 1.55 -14.86
N ASP A 25 -24.52 0.25 -14.82
CA ASP A 25 -24.00 -0.68 -13.82
C ASP A 25 -22.70 -1.32 -14.33
N VAL A 26 -21.62 -0.53 -14.30
CA VAL A 26 -20.29 -0.97 -14.72
C VAL A 26 -19.40 -1.09 -13.49
N GLU A 27 -19.02 -2.32 -13.18
CA GLU A 27 -18.07 -2.57 -12.10
C GLU A 27 -16.67 -2.02 -12.45
N PRO A 28 -16.01 -1.33 -11.52
CA PRO A 28 -14.67 -0.82 -11.73
C PRO A 28 -13.66 -1.96 -11.87
N GLN A 29 -13.07 -2.13 -13.05
CA GLN A 29 -12.10 -3.20 -13.35
C GLN A 29 -10.74 -3.02 -12.62
N GLN A 30 -10.49 -1.84 -12.05
CA GLN A 30 -9.22 -1.51 -11.38
C GLN A 30 -9.24 -1.71 -9.87
N ASN A 31 -10.40 -2.06 -9.30
CA ASN A 31 -10.54 -2.30 -7.87
C ASN A 31 -11.31 -3.60 -7.64
N ILE A 32 -10.92 -4.32 -6.59
CA ILE A 32 -11.65 -5.49 -6.13
C ILE A 32 -12.61 -5.01 -5.04
N ASP A 33 -13.90 -5.29 -5.20
CA ASP A 33 -14.88 -4.96 -4.16
C ASP A 33 -14.59 -5.78 -2.89
N ALA A 34 -14.57 -5.13 -1.74
CA ALA A 34 -14.32 -5.78 -0.45
C ALA A 34 -15.33 -6.90 -0.14
N THR A 35 -16.55 -6.80 -0.66
CA THR A 35 -17.61 -7.81 -0.50
C THR A 35 -17.36 -9.09 -1.30
N THR A 36 -16.55 -9.01 -2.37
CA THR A 36 -16.20 -10.15 -3.23
C THR A 36 -14.71 -10.50 -3.18
N ALA A 37 -13.92 -9.80 -2.36
CA ALA A 37 -12.47 -9.98 -2.27
C ALA A 37 -12.03 -11.33 -1.67
N PHE A 38 -12.90 -12.02 -0.93
CA PHE A 38 -12.58 -13.29 -0.25
C PHE A 38 -13.67 -14.33 -0.49
N GLN A 39 -13.71 -14.93 -1.68
CA GLN A 39 -14.71 -15.94 -2.04
C GLN A 39 -14.19 -17.38 -1.95
N ASN A 40 -12.87 -17.58 -2.07
CA ASN A 40 -12.27 -18.90 -2.05
C ASN A 40 -10.85 -18.89 -1.42
N ASP A 41 -10.28 -20.08 -1.23
CA ASP A 41 -8.95 -20.26 -0.61
C ASP A 41 -7.82 -19.57 -1.39
N GLN A 42 -7.92 -19.47 -2.71
CA GLN A 42 -6.93 -18.79 -3.54
C GLN A 42 -6.91 -17.28 -3.26
N ASP A 43 -8.07 -16.67 -3.00
CA ASP A 43 -8.19 -15.25 -2.69
C ASP A 43 -7.51 -14.93 -1.35
N VAL A 44 -7.78 -15.75 -0.33
CA VAL A 44 -7.15 -15.64 1.00
C VAL A 44 -5.63 -15.81 0.91
N ASN A 45 -5.17 -16.82 0.18
CA ASN A 45 -3.74 -17.03 -0.05
C ASN A 45 -3.09 -15.84 -0.77
N SER A 46 -3.77 -15.27 -1.77
CA SER A 46 -3.27 -14.11 -2.51
C SER A 46 -3.15 -12.87 -1.62
N ALA A 47 -4.14 -12.63 -0.76
CA ALA A 47 -4.08 -11.55 0.23
C ALA A 47 -2.95 -11.77 1.26
N MET A 48 -2.77 -13.01 1.74
CA MET A 48 -1.67 -13.34 2.65
C MET A 48 -0.30 -13.07 2.01
N VAL A 49 -0.11 -13.46 0.75
CA VAL A 49 1.11 -13.13 -0.02
C VAL A 49 1.29 -11.62 -0.13
N GLY A 50 0.21 -10.86 -0.35
CA GLY A 50 0.22 -9.39 -0.33
C GLY A 50 0.74 -8.83 0.99
N CYS A 51 0.27 -9.35 2.13
CA CYS A 51 0.73 -8.94 3.46
C CYS A 51 2.23 -9.17 3.65
N TYR A 52 2.73 -10.35 3.26
CA TYR A 52 4.16 -10.65 3.32
C TYR A 52 4.99 -9.78 2.36
N SER A 53 4.44 -9.40 1.21
CA SER A 53 5.13 -8.50 0.28
C SER A 53 5.41 -7.13 0.92
N LEU A 54 4.50 -6.62 1.76
CA LEU A 54 4.69 -5.36 2.50
C LEU A 54 5.83 -5.47 3.51
N LEU A 55 5.94 -6.61 4.20
CA LEU A 55 7.01 -6.88 5.16
C LEU A 55 8.40 -6.94 4.50
N GLY A 56 8.48 -7.39 3.24
CA GLY A 56 9.73 -7.47 2.48
C GLY A 56 10.23 -6.13 1.92
N THR A 57 9.49 -5.04 2.09
CA THR A 57 9.88 -3.71 1.60
C THR A 57 11.13 -3.18 2.31
N GLY A 58 11.86 -2.27 1.65
CA GLY A 58 13.09 -1.66 2.20
C GLY A 58 12.87 -0.89 3.50
N GLN A 59 11.65 -0.43 3.77
CA GLN A 59 11.30 0.25 5.02
C GLN A 59 11.19 -0.73 6.19
N LEU A 60 10.97 -2.03 5.93
CA LEU A 60 10.84 -3.07 6.96
C LEU A 60 12.03 -4.05 6.88
N TYR A 61 11.76 -5.35 6.74
CA TYR A 61 12.79 -6.39 6.77
C TYR A 61 13.77 -6.32 5.59
N GLY A 62 13.42 -5.60 4.52
CA GLY A 62 14.32 -5.41 3.39
C GLY A 62 15.55 -4.57 3.73
N THR A 63 15.46 -3.62 4.69
CA THR A 63 16.60 -2.80 5.10
C THR A 63 16.40 -2.12 6.46
N ASN A 64 15.50 -1.13 6.53
CA ASN A 64 15.51 -0.12 7.58
C ASN A 64 15.17 -0.66 8.97
N LEU A 65 14.32 -1.68 9.08
CA LEU A 65 13.92 -2.20 10.39
C LEU A 65 15.12 -2.75 11.19
N PHE A 66 16.11 -3.33 10.50
CA PHE A 66 17.34 -3.79 11.12
C PHE A 66 18.43 -2.71 11.07
N LEU A 67 18.66 -2.11 9.89
CA LEU A 67 19.74 -1.16 9.69
C LEU A 67 19.68 0.02 10.66
N LEU A 68 18.49 0.58 10.90
CA LEU A 68 18.36 1.75 11.78
C LEU A 68 18.65 1.39 13.25
N ALA A 69 18.23 0.20 13.69
CA ALA A 69 18.52 -0.28 15.05
C ALA A 69 20.04 -0.49 15.23
N ASP A 70 20.70 -1.09 14.24
CA ASP A 70 22.14 -1.33 14.31
C ASP A 70 22.94 -0.01 14.22
N LEU A 71 22.51 0.94 13.39
CA LEU A 71 23.11 2.28 13.31
C LEU A 71 23.01 3.02 14.65
N LEU A 72 21.87 2.90 15.33
CA LEU A 72 21.62 3.52 16.62
C LEU A 72 22.47 2.88 17.73
N ALA A 73 22.61 1.55 17.69
CA ALA A 73 23.41 0.78 18.64
C ALA A 73 24.93 1.01 18.49
N SER A 74 25.40 1.37 17.29
CA SER A 74 26.83 1.56 17.06
C SER A 74 27.39 2.78 17.82
N ASN A 75 28.53 2.60 18.49
CA ASN A 75 29.21 3.69 19.17
C ASN A 75 30.08 4.50 18.20
N ASN A 76 29.82 5.81 18.14
CA ASN A 76 30.51 6.75 17.28
C ASN A 76 31.06 7.96 18.03
N ALA A 77 31.19 7.85 19.36
CA ALA A 77 31.86 8.86 20.15
C ALA A 77 33.34 9.00 19.75
N ALA A 78 33.90 10.19 19.97
CA ALA A 78 35.33 10.40 19.78
C ALA A 78 36.12 9.49 20.74
N GLY A 79 37.05 8.69 20.19
CA GLY A 79 37.83 7.72 20.97
C GLY A 79 37.25 6.30 21.01
N SER A 80 36.08 6.05 20.40
CA SER A 80 35.56 4.68 20.24
C SER A 80 36.52 3.82 19.42
N THR A 81 36.77 2.60 19.87
CA THR A 81 37.61 1.65 19.15
C THR A 81 36.84 0.91 18.06
N SER A 82 37.53 0.15 17.21
CA SER A 82 36.88 -0.73 16.23
C SER A 82 36.03 -1.83 16.89
N VAL A 83 36.27 -2.16 18.15
CA VAL A 83 35.48 -3.15 18.91
C VAL A 83 34.14 -2.54 19.35
N ASP A 84 34.13 -1.25 19.72
CA ASP A 84 32.92 -0.54 20.14
C ASP A 84 32.03 -0.11 18.96
N ARG A 85 32.62 -0.04 17.76
CA ARG A 85 31.99 0.49 16.55
C ARG A 85 31.56 -0.63 15.61
N TYR A 86 30.47 -1.29 15.99
CA TYR A 86 29.87 -2.41 15.26
C TYR A 86 29.68 -2.16 13.76
N LEU A 87 29.23 -0.96 13.37
CA LEU A 87 29.14 -0.54 11.97
C LEU A 87 29.36 0.96 11.84
N THR A 88 29.55 1.45 10.61
CA THR A 88 29.64 2.90 10.40
C THR A 88 28.92 3.34 9.15
N TRP A 89 28.20 4.45 9.29
CA TRP A 89 27.51 5.08 8.19
C TRP A 89 28.47 5.80 7.25
N GLN A 90 28.60 5.30 6.02
CA GLN A 90 29.39 5.92 4.94
C GLN A 90 28.50 6.45 3.80
N GLY A 91 27.18 6.36 3.92
CA GLY A 91 26.24 6.78 2.89
C GLY A 91 25.98 8.30 2.86
N THR A 92 25.31 8.74 1.81
CA THR A 92 24.98 10.16 1.57
C THR A 92 23.63 10.57 2.19
N PHE A 93 22.76 9.61 2.52
CA PHE A 93 21.44 9.89 3.07
C PHE A 93 21.50 10.47 4.48
N GLN A 94 20.80 11.58 4.69
CA GLN A 94 20.80 12.33 5.95
C GLN A 94 20.04 11.62 7.07
N GLY A 95 18.92 10.96 6.75
CA GLY A 95 18.11 10.31 7.78
C GLY A 95 18.86 9.22 8.55
N GLN A 96 19.59 8.35 7.83
CA GLN A 96 20.46 7.33 8.41
C GLN A 96 21.69 7.94 9.10
N ARG A 97 22.25 9.01 8.53
CA ARG A 97 23.36 9.76 9.17
C ARG A 97 22.95 10.27 10.54
N GLN A 98 21.76 10.88 10.65
CA GLN A 98 21.20 11.38 11.89
C GLN A 98 20.95 10.27 12.92
N VAL A 99 20.49 9.09 12.47
CA VAL A 99 20.32 7.91 13.33
C VAL A 99 21.67 7.47 13.90
N TYR A 100 22.68 7.31 13.04
CA TYR A 100 24.04 6.96 13.45
C TYR A 100 24.63 8.00 14.42
N SER A 101 24.56 9.29 14.08
CA SER A 101 25.04 10.39 14.92
C SER A 101 24.20 10.66 16.17
N LYS A 102 23.08 9.96 16.36
CA LYS A 102 22.15 10.14 17.49
C LYS A 102 21.64 11.58 17.57
N THR A 103 21.48 12.22 16.42
CA THR A 103 20.97 13.60 16.26
C THR A 103 19.65 13.59 15.47
N MET A 104 18.83 12.55 15.65
CA MET A 104 17.52 12.46 15.01
C MET A 104 16.63 13.61 15.48
N THR A 105 16.12 14.36 14.52
CA THR A 105 15.07 15.35 14.72
C THR A 105 13.70 14.68 14.67
N ARG A 106 12.66 15.39 15.12
CA ARG A 106 11.28 14.87 15.14
C ARG A 106 10.76 14.49 13.74
N ASP A 107 11.31 15.10 12.70
CA ASP A 107 10.97 14.92 11.29
C ASP A 107 11.89 13.93 10.55
N ASN A 108 12.66 13.08 11.27
CA ASN A 108 13.49 12.07 10.64
C ASN A 108 12.65 11.15 9.71
N SER A 109 12.99 11.17 8.42
CA SER A 109 12.22 10.46 7.39
C SER A 109 12.27 8.94 7.56
N GLU A 110 13.37 8.39 8.06
CA GLU A 110 13.57 6.95 8.15
C GLU A 110 12.73 6.35 9.27
N ALA A 111 12.68 7.00 10.43
CA ALA A 111 11.76 6.63 11.51
C ALA A 111 10.29 6.66 11.04
N SER A 112 9.91 7.73 10.34
CA SER A 112 8.55 7.88 9.81
C SER A 112 8.20 6.79 8.77
N ARG A 113 9.15 6.45 7.89
CA ARG A 113 8.97 5.40 6.87
C ARG A 113 8.77 4.02 7.49
N VAL A 114 9.59 3.65 8.49
CA VAL A 114 9.44 2.38 9.21
C VAL A 114 8.07 2.32 9.87
N TRP A 115 7.70 3.38 10.61
CA TRP A 115 6.41 3.46 11.30
C TRP A 115 5.23 3.29 10.33
N ILE A 116 5.16 4.11 9.29
CA ILE A 116 4.06 4.08 8.32
C ILE A 116 3.97 2.71 7.65
N GLN A 117 5.10 2.13 7.25
CA GLN A 117 5.09 0.85 6.56
C GLN A 117 4.75 -0.31 7.49
N ALA A 118 5.18 -0.27 8.75
CA ALA A 118 4.80 -1.26 9.76
C ALA A 118 3.29 -1.25 10.00
N TYR A 119 2.69 -0.07 10.21
CA TYR A 119 1.24 0.04 10.38
C TYR A 119 0.46 -0.34 9.11
N ARG A 120 1.01 -0.09 7.92
CA ARG A 120 0.42 -0.62 6.69
C ARG A 120 0.41 -2.14 6.68
N ALA A 121 1.50 -2.79 7.02
CA ALA A 121 1.55 -4.25 7.10
C ALA A 121 0.54 -4.79 8.14
N ILE A 122 0.48 -4.17 9.32
CA ILE A 122 -0.47 -4.55 10.38
C ILE A 122 -1.93 -4.39 9.93
N ASN A 123 -2.26 -3.28 9.27
CA ASN A 123 -3.63 -3.02 8.82
C ASN A 123 -4.07 -3.90 7.64
N ASN A 124 -3.14 -4.52 6.93
CA ASN A 124 -3.46 -5.43 5.83
C ASN A 124 -3.54 -6.90 6.27
N ALA A 125 -2.97 -7.24 7.43
CA ALA A 125 -2.98 -8.58 8.02
C ALA A 125 -4.31 -8.86 8.75
#